data_AF-A0A1A9D2M6-F1
#
_entry.id   AF-A0A1A9D2M6-F1
#
_cell.length_a   1.000
_cell.length_b   1.000
_cell.length_c   1.000
_cell.angle_alpha   90.00
_cell.angle_beta   90.00
_cell.angle_gamma   90.00
#
_symmetry.space_group_name_H-M   'P 1'
#
loop_
_entity.id
_entity.type
_entity.pdbx_description
1 polymer ?
#
loop_
_entity_poly.entity_id
_entity_poly.type
_entity_poly.pdbx_seq_one_letter_code
_entity_poly.pdbx_strand_id
1 'polypeptide(L)'
;MTTKPCTCLRLPLGPGESCDAHQLPPTTYAWCFDHGNLHRFPKDGTPWCTAAWVAFTATSEAEALASKHAAYGDAQFLDELPVEKQIEVIETAKARAGEPLR
;
A
#
# COMPACT_ATOMS: atom_id res chain seq x y z
N MET A 1 4.11 -17.55 38.44
CA MET A 1 3.95 -16.52 37.40
C MET A 1 5.15 -15.59 37.52
N THR A 2 6.22 -15.82 36.75
CA THR A 2 7.36 -14.89 36.60
C THR A 2 8.25 -15.40 35.47
N THR A 3 8.35 -14.61 34.41
CA THR A 3 9.50 -14.40 33.51
C THR A 3 9.01 -13.48 32.38
N LYS A 4 9.71 -12.43 31.91
CA LYS A 4 10.98 -11.77 32.24
C LYS A 4 10.94 -10.40 31.48
N PRO A 5 11.67 -9.37 31.92
CA PRO A 5 11.63 -8.04 31.30
C PRO A 5 12.38 -7.98 29.96
N CYS A 6 11.93 -7.08 29.07
CA CYS A 6 12.62 -6.67 27.85
C CYS A 6 13.98 -6.06 28.21
N THR A 7 15.04 -6.83 28.02
CA THR A 7 16.42 -6.36 28.16
C THR A 7 16.95 -5.94 26.79
N CYS A 8 16.89 -4.63 26.51
CA CYS A 8 17.79 -3.99 25.56
C CYS A 8 19.16 -3.82 26.25
N LEU A 9 19.95 -4.90 26.39
CA LEU A 9 21.37 -4.75 26.73
C LEU A 9 22.16 -4.52 25.44
N ARG A 10 22.56 -3.27 25.27
CA ARG A 10 23.71 -2.83 24.49
C ARG A 10 24.97 -3.64 24.89
N LEU A 11 25.58 -4.35 23.94
CA LEU A 11 27.03 -4.59 23.87
C LEU A 11 27.43 -4.75 22.39
N PRO A 12 28.63 -4.26 21.98
CA PRO A 12 28.99 -4.13 20.57
C PRO A 12 29.64 -5.40 20.05
N LEU A 13 29.07 -6.00 19.00
CA LEU A 13 29.70 -7.10 18.27
C LEU A 13 29.58 -6.83 16.76
N GLY A 14 30.72 -6.63 16.11
CA GLY A 14 30.97 -6.88 14.69
C GLY A 14 30.33 -5.96 13.64
N PRO A 15 31.05 -5.57 12.57
CA PRO A 15 30.41 -5.09 11.34
C PRO A 15 29.78 -6.30 10.63
N GLY A 16 28.49 -6.56 10.84
CA GLY A 16 27.80 -7.60 10.07
C GLY A 16 26.50 -8.17 10.61
N GLU A 17 26.09 -7.89 11.85
CA GLU A 17 24.82 -8.38 12.37
C GLU A 17 23.68 -7.40 12.03
N SER A 18 23.19 -7.53 10.80
CA SER A 18 21.87 -7.03 10.43
C SER A 18 20.84 -7.80 11.24
N CYS A 19 20.00 -7.09 11.99
CA CYS A 19 18.76 -7.65 12.48
C CYS A 19 17.98 -8.13 11.24
N ASP A 20 17.96 -9.44 11.02
CA ASP A 20 17.10 -10.10 10.04
C ASP A 20 15.66 -9.93 10.53
N ALA A 21 15.14 -8.72 10.33
CA ALA A 21 13.73 -8.50 10.20
C ALA A 21 13.34 -9.43 9.07
N HIS A 22 12.70 -10.56 9.41
CA HIS A 22 12.07 -11.46 8.45
C HIS A 22 11.45 -10.60 7.37
N GLN A 23 12.13 -10.52 6.22
CA GLN A 23 11.82 -9.53 5.19
C GLN A 23 10.49 -9.99 4.60
N LEU A 24 9.39 -9.46 5.13
CA LEU A 24 8.07 -9.67 4.55
C LEU A 24 8.20 -9.33 3.06
N PRO A 25 7.60 -10.14 2.18
CA PRO A 25 7.70 -9.88 0.76
C PRO A 25 7.26 -8.42 0.52
N PRO A 26 7.95 -7.70 -0.39
CA PRO A 26 7.58 -6.34 -0.70
C PRO A 26 6.08 -6.29 -0.97
N THR A 27 5.38 -5.37 -0.30
CA THR A 27 3.93 -5.25 -0.37
C THR A 27 3.59 -4.08 -1.27
N THR A 28 2.65 -4.28 -2.18
CA THR A 28 2.06 -3.19 -2.95
C THR A 28 0.85 -2.69 -2.18
N TYR A 29 0.85 -1.41 -1.85
CA TYR A 29 -0.29 -0.75 -1.26
C TYR A 29 -1.15 -0.15 -2.36
N ALA A 30 -2.47 -0.25 -2.25
CA ALA A 30 -3.38 0.35 -3.21
C ALA A 30 -4.61 0.92 -2.52
N TRP A 31 -5.02 2.14 -2.89
CA TRP A 31 -6.28 2.70 -2.40
C TRP A 31 -7.43 2.30 -3.31
N CYS A 32 -8.48 1.72 -2.74
CA CYS A 32 -9.70 1.38 -3.45
C CYS A 32 -10.78 2.43 -3.23
N PHE A 33 -11.18 3.11 -4.29
CA PHE A 33 -12.21 4.15 -4.27
C PHE A 33 -13.64 3.61 -4.26
N ASP A 34 -13.82 2.31 -4.50
CA ASP A 34 -15.11 1.64 -4.36
C ASP A 34 -15.38 1.19 -2.92
N HIS A 35 -14.32 0.79 -2.21
CA HIS A 35 -14.41 0.35 -0.80
C HIS A 35 -14.04 1.43 0.22
N GLY A 36 -13.46 2.55 -0.23
CA GLY A 36 -12.94 3.60 0.65
C GLY A 36 -11.84 3.10 1.60
N ASN A 37 -10.99 2.16 1.14
CA ASN A 37 -10.02 1.50 2.01
C ASN A 37 -8.70 1.19 1.31
N LEU A 38 -7.64 1.07 2.11
CA LEU A 38 -6.33 0.65 1.66
C LEU A 38 -6.23 -0.88 1.58
N HIS A 39 -5.91 -1.37 0.39
CA HIS A 39 -5.54 -2.76 0.18
C HIS A 39 -4.03 -2.94 0.31
N ARG A 40 -3.66 -4.12 0.78
CA ARG A 40 -2.28 -4.61 0.83
C ARG A 40 -2.21 -5.87 -0.03
N PHE A 41 -1.43 -5.82 -1.10
CA PHE A 41 -1.20 -6.95 -1.99
C PHE A 41 0.24 -7.45 -1.83
N PRO A 42 0.48 -8.77 -1.80
CA PRO A 42 1.83 -9.29 -1.98
C PRO A 42 2.34 -8.84 -3.37
N LYS A 43 3.59 -8.37 -3.51
CA LYS A 43 4.13 -7.90 -4.80
C LYS A 43 4.05 -8.95 -5.92
N ASP A 44 4.17 -10.23 -5.56
CA ASP A 44 4.08 -11.35 -6.51
C ASP A 44 2.70 -12.03 -6.49
N GLY A 45 1.74 -11.45 -5.76
CA GLY A 45 0.38 -11.95 -5.67
C GLY A 45 -0.53 -11.34 -6.72
N THR A 46 -1.51 -12.11 -7.19
CA THR A 46 -2.61 -11.58 -7.98
C THR A 46 -3.45 -10.63 -7.11
N PRO A 47 -3.69 -9.37 -7.52
CA PRO A 47 -4.61 -8.50 -6.81
C PRO A 47 -5.99 -9.14 -6.72
N TRP A 48 -6.51 -9.28 -5.50
CA TRP A 48 -7.81 -9.91 -5.26
C TRP A 48 -8.99 -8.96 -5.51
N CYS A 49 -8.73 -7.64 -5.53
CA CYS A 49 -9.77 -6.66 -5.77
C CYS A 49 -9.87 -6.34 -7.27
N THR A 50 -11.07 -6.46 -7.81
CA THR A 50 -11.40 -6.12 -9.20
C THR A 50 -11.95 -4.70 -9.37
N ALA A 51 -12.18 -3.97 -8.27
CA ALA A 51 -12.77 -2.64 -8.30
C ALA A 51 -11.77 -1.54 -8.75
N ALA A 52 -12.22 -0.28 -8.69
CA ALA A 52 -11.43 0.89 -9.01
C ALA A 52 -10.43 1.22 -7.88
N TRP A 53 -9.15 0.91 -8.11
CA TRP A 53 -8.06 1.18 -7.18
C TRP A 53 -6.79 1.62 -7.90
N VAL A 54 -5.96 2.36 -7.17
CA VAL A 54 -4.66 2.87 -7.62
C VAL A 54 -3.55 2.39 -6.70
N ALA A 55 -2.45 1.89 -7.29
CA ALA A 55 -1.29 1.41 -6.53
C ALA A 55 -0.36 2.56 -6.16
N PHE A 56 0.25 2.47 -4.99
CA PHE A 56 1.31 3.35 -4.53
C PHE A 56 2.58 2.56 -4.30
N THR A 57 3.70 3.12 -4.73
CA THR A 57 5.02 2.65 -4.30
C THR A 57 5.25 3.20 -2.89
N ALA A 58 5.07 2.33 -1.89
CA ALA A 58 5.24 2.68 -0.49
C ALA A 58 5.82 1.50 0.28
N THR A 59 6.66 1.79 1.27
CA THR A 59 7.26 0.77 2.16
C THR A 59 6.42 0.52 3.41
N SER A 60 5.43 1.39 3.68
CA SER A 60 4.54 1.31 4.84
C SER A 60 3.13 1.81 4.51
N GLU A 61 2.15 1.42 5.33
CA GLU A 61 0.79 1.93 5.23
C GLU A 61 0.71 3.44 5.40
N ALA A 62 1.47 4.02 6.34
CA ALA A 62 1.49 5.47 6.55
C ALA A 62 1.99 6.23 5.31
N GLU A 63 3.04 5.71 4.66
CA GLU A 63 3.57 6.28 3.41
C GLU A 63 2.57 6.15 2.25
N ALA A 64 1.84 5.03 2.18
CA ALA A 64 0.80 4.82 1.18
C ALA A 64 -0.37 5.80 1.39
N LEU A 65 -0.82 5.99 2.64
CA LEU A 65 -1.88 6.95 2.97
C LEU A 65 -1.43 8.39 2.73
N ALA A 66 -0.18 8.74 3.04
CA ALA A 66 0.38 10.05 2.72
C ALA A 66 0.42 10.28 1.20
N SER A 67 0.81 9.26 0.42
CA SER A 67 0.81 9.32 -1.05
C SER A 67 -0.61 9.44 -1.62
N LYS A 68 -1.57 8.69 -1.08
CA LYS A 68 -2.99 8.82 -1.43
C LYS A 68 -3.47 10.25 -1.15
N HIS A 69 -3.20 10.78 0.04
CA HIS A 69 -3.64 12.11 0.42
C HIS A 69 -2.97 13.20 -0.44
N ALA A 70 -1.69 13.07 -0.75
CA ALA A 70 -0.99 14.01 -1.63
C ALA A 70 -1.57 14.02 -3.06
N ALA A 71 -2.00 12.86 -3.59
CA ALA A 71 -2.51 12.74 -4.95
C ALA A 71 -4.03 13.00 -5.10
N TYR A 72 -4.81 12.67 -4.07
CA TYR A 72 -6.27 12.61 -4.11
C TYR A 72 -6.97 13.34 -2.95
N GLY A 73 -6.21 13.94 -2.04
CA GLY A 73 -6.75 14.64 -0.86
C GLY A 73 -7.50 13.70 0.09
N ASP A 74 -8.52 14.25 0.74
CA ASP A 74 -9.36 13.53 1.71
C ASP A 74 -10.37 12.58 1.07
N ALA A 75 -10.58 12.63 -0.26
CA ALA A 75 -11.58 11.84 -0.97
C ALA A 75 -11.45 10.33 -0.71
N GLN A 76 -12.47 9.74 -0.09
CA GLN A 76 -12.53 8.32 0.21
C GLN A 76 -13.08 7.54 -0.98
N PHE A 77 -14.09 8.10 -1.65
CA PHE A 77 -14.81 7.46 -2.75
C PHE A 77 -14.55 8.15 -4.08
N LEU A 78 -14.86 7.45 -5.18
CA LEU A 78 -14.59 7.93 -6.54
C LEU A 78 -15.37 9.23 -6.83
N ASP A 79 -16.64 9.31 -6.43
CA ASP A 79 -17.49 10.46 -6.71
C ASP A 79 -17.09 11.74 -5.96
N GLU A 80 -16.28 11.60 -4.90
CA GLU A 80 -15.72 12.73 -4.15
C GLU A 80 -14.52 13.38 -4.84
N LEU A 81 -13.97 12.75 -5.89
CA LEU A 81 -12.85 13.29 -6.65
C LEU A 81 -13.31 14.33 -7.69
N PRO A 82 -12.46 15.29 -8.05
CA PRO A 82 -12.63 16.06 -9.28
C PRO A 82 -12.75 15.13 -10.51
N VAL A 83 -13.54 15.53 -11.51
CA VAL A 83 -13.86 14.70 -12.68
C VAL A 83 -12.60 14.18 -13.39
N GLU A 84 -11.57 15.01 -13.51
CA GLU A 84 -10.31 14.64 -14.15
C GLU A 84 -9.62 13.47 -13.42
N LYS A 85 -9.71 13.47 -12.08
CA LYS A 85 -9.17 12.40 -11.23
C LYS A 85 -10.04 11.16 -11.22
N GLN A 86 -11.36 11.29 -11.39
CA GLN A 86 -12.23 10.14 -11.60
C GLN A 86 -11.85 9.38 -12.87
N ILE A 87 -11.63 10.10 -13.96
CA ILE A 87 -11.21 9.51 -15.25
C ILE A 87 -9.88 8.78 -15.08
N GLU A 88 -8.88 9.40 -14.44
CA GLU A 88 -7.57 8.78 -14.18
C GLU A 88 -7.70 7.43 -13.46
N VAL A 89 -8.52 7.38 -12.40
CA VAL A 89 -8.74 6.15 -11.62
C VAL A 89 -9.46 5.08 -12.45
N ILE A 90 -10.48 5.46 -13.23
CA ILE A 90 -11.22 4.55 -14.10
C ILE A 90 -10.32 3.95 -15.19
N GLU A 91 -9.53 4.78 -15.86
CA GLU A 91 -8.63 4.34 -16.92
C GLU A 91 -7.52 3.43 -16.36
N THR A 92 -7.00 3.74 -15.16
CA THR A 92 -6.09 2.84 -14.44
C THR A 92 -6.74 1.48 -14.15
N ALA A 93 -8.01 1.46 -13.76
CA ALA A 93 -8.74 0.22 -13.50
C ALA A 93 -8.99 -0.61 -14.76
N LYS A 94 -9.36 0.03 -15.88
CA LYS A 94 -9.52 -0.64 -17.18
C LYS A 94 -8.22 -1.23 -17.70
N ALA A 95 -7.13 -0.45 -17.63
CA ALA A 95 -5.81 -0.90 -18.06
C ALA A 95 -5.36 -2.17 -17.31
N ARG A 96 -5.65 -2.24 -16.00
CA ARG A 96 -5.42 -3.43 -15.18
C ARG A 96 -6.30 -4.62 -15.56
N ALA A 97 -7.55 -4.38 -15.97
CA ALA A 97 -8.49 -5.43 -16.38
C ALA A 97 -8.14 -6.04 -17.74
N GLY A 98 -7.14 -5.50 -18.45
CA GLY A 98 -6.71 -5.99 -19.76
C GLY A 98 -7.67 -5.59 -20.89
N GLU A 99 -8.55 -4.61 -20.66
CA GLU A 99 -9.38 -4.05 -21.74
C GLU A 99 -8.54 -3.11 -22.61
N PRO A 100 -8.46 -3.32 -23.93
CA PRO A 100 -7.82 -2.37 -24.82
C PRO A 100 -8.65 -1.09 -24.86
N LEU A 101 -7.98 0.05 -24.60
CA LEU A 101 -8.52 1.40 -24.79
C LEU A 101 -9.16 1.49 -26.19
N ARG A 102 -10.47 1.70 -26.24
CA ARG A 102 -11.23 1.90 -27.49
C ARG A 102 -11.39 3.37 -27.80
#